data_AF-A0A520LMV4-F1
#
_entry.id   AF-A0A520LMV4-F1
#
_cell.length_a   1.000
_cell.length_b   1.000
_cell.length_c   1.000
_cell.angle_alpha   90.00
_cell.angle_beta   90.00
_cell.angle_gamma   90.00
#
_symmetry.space_group_name_H-M   'P 1'
#
loop_
_entity.id
_entity.type
_entity.pdbx_description
1 polymer ?
#
loop_
_entity_poly.entity_id
_entity_poly.type
_entity_poly.pdbx_seq_one_letter_code
_entity_poly.pdbx_strand_id
1 'polypeptide(L)'
;MRMISLLMLLLGVPAMAQGFQKLDSVHGWLIERKLSDQQEPICRASVSGGGTWFSARVHLNPKNDLVIPEGLTAPTKKSVDAAIEALRLCRSSILYF
;
A
#
# COMPACT_ATOMS: atom_id res chain seq x y z
N MET A 1 -13.16 19.32 44.44
CA MET A 1 -12.75 19.72 43.08
C MET A 1 -11.35 19.22 42.78
N ARG A 2 -11.21 18.28 41.86
CA ARG A 2 -10.14 18.22 40.84
C ARG A 2 -10.44 17.03 39.93
N MET A 3 -11.26 17.32 38.93
CA MET A 3 -11.60 16.46 37.79
C MET A 3 -10.34 16.25 36.94
N ILE A 4 -9.43 15.39 37.38
CA ILE A 4 -8.23 15.04 36.61
C ILE A 4 -8.03 13.54 36.69
N SER A 5 -8.93 12.78 36.09
CA SER A 5 -8.69 11.38 35.71
C SER A 5 -9.95 10.89 35.02
N LEU A 6 -10.12 11.20 33.74
CA LEU A 6 -10.87 10.35 32.81
C LEU A 6 -10.77 10.82 31.34
N LEU A 7 -9.78 11.63 30.98
CA LEU A 7 -9.62 12.15 29.61
C LEU A 7 -8.50 11.45 28.82
N MET A 8 -8.20 10.18 29.11
CA MET A 8 -7.27 9.36 28.31
C MET A 8 -7.95 8.23 27.51
N LEU A 9 -9.27 8.07 27.62
CA LEU A 9 -10.02 7.02 26.92
C LEU A 9 -10.55 7.44 25.53
N LEU A 10 -10.19 8.64 25.05
CA LEU A 10 -10.62 9.16 23.74
C LEU A 10 -9.52 9.09 22.66
N LEU A 11 -8.39 8.44 22.94
CA LEU A 11 -7.51 7.97 21.87
C LEU A 11 -8.12 6.70 21.28
N GLY A 12 -9.27 6.87 20.60
CA GLY A 12 -9.75 5.86 19.68
C GLY A 12 -8.59 5.53 18.75
N VAL A 13 -8.15 4.26 18.77
CA VAL A 13 -7.19 3.75 17.80
C VAL A 13 -7.67 4.24 16.45
N PRO A 14 -6.89 5.01 15.68
CA PRO A 14 -7.40 5.60 14.47
C PRO A 14 -7.95 4.47 13.61
N ALA A 15 -9.26 4.51 13.34
CA ALA A 15 -9.95 3.57 12.44
C ALA A 15 -9.36 3.60 11.01
N MET A 16 -8.35 4.44 10.77
CA MET A 16 -7.57 4.53 9.53
C MET A 16 -6.65 3.32 9.27
N ALA A 17 -6.44 2.41 10.22
CA ALA A 17 -5.48 1.31 10.06
C ALA A 17 -6.01 0.05 9.34
N GLN A 18 -7.32 -0.07 9.08
CA GLN A 18 -7.88 -1.31 8.50
C GLN A 18 -7.68 -1.42 6.97
N GLY A 19 -7.51 -0.30 6.28
CA GLY A 19 -7.35 -0.23 4.83
C GLY A 19 -5.90 -0.06 4.38
N PHE A 20 -5.64 -0.35 3.10
CA PHE A 20 -4.39 0.04 2.45
C PHE A 20 -4.32 1.57 2.35
N GLN A 21 -3.27 2.15 2.91
CA GLN A 21 -2.97 3.57 2.86
C GLN A 21 -1.88 3.83 1.83
N LYS A 22 -1.98 4.93 1.09
CA LYS A 22 -0.91 5.39 0.19
C LYS A 22 0.35 5.66 1.01
N LEU A 23 1.46 5.05 0.61
CA LEU A 23 2.77 5.22 1.23
C LEU A 23 3.72 6.01 0.33
N ASP A 24 3.77 5.68 -0.97
CA ASP A 24 4.74 6.26 -1.91
C ASP A 24 4.21 6.23 -3.36
N SER A 25 4.91 6.91 -4.27
CA SER A 25 4.68 6.89 -5.70
C SER A 25 5.99 6.87 -6.47
N VAL A 26 6.30 5.77 -7.16
CA VAL A 26 7.56 5.58 -7.89
C VAL A 26 7.31 5.11 -9.31
N HIS A 27 7.87 5.78 -10.32
CA HIS A 27 7.73 5.39 -11.73
C HIS A 27 6.26 5.13 -12.17
N GLY A 28 5.31 5.89 -11.62
CA GLY A 28 3.87 5.76 -11.90
C GLY A 28 3.14 4.69 -11.06
N TRP A 29 3.86 3.92 -10.23
CA TRP A 29 3.29 2.97 -9.29
C TRP A 29 2.89 3.65 -8.00
N LEU A 30 1.67 3.40 -7.56
CA LEU A 30 1.21 3.68 -6.21
C LEU A 30 1.63 2.54 -5.29
N ILE A 31 2.41 2.86 -4.27
CA ILE A 31 2.77 1.92 -3.20
C ILE A 31 1.83 2.17 -2.03
N GLU A 32 1.20 1.11 -1.56
CA GLU A 32 0.26 1.18 -0.44
C GLU A 32 0.63 0.15 0.62
N ARG A 33 0.37 0.50 1.88
CA ARG A 33 0.61 -0.37 3.04
C ARG A 33 -0.63 -0.41 3.93
N LYS A 34 -0.91 -1.59 4.46
CA LYS A 34 -1.72 -1.76 5.67
C LYS A 34 -0.95 -2.59 6.69
N LEU A 35 -1.39 -2.57 7.94
CA LEU A 35 -0.88 -3.47 8.97
C LEU A 35 -1.83 -4.67 9.09
N SER A 36 -1.28 -5.86 9.29
CA SER A 36 -2.07 -7.03 9.71
C SER A 36 -2.55 -6.86 11.14
N ASP A 37 -3.39 -7.79 11.61
CA ASP A 37 -3.81 -7.83 13.01
C ASP A 37 -2.61 -8.05 13.96
N GLN A 38 -1.54 -8.67 13.46
CA GLN A 38 -0.26 -8.87 14.15
C GLN A 38 0.71 -7.69 13.99
N GLN A 39 0.27 -6.55 13.45
CA GLN A 39 1.08 -5.36 13.17
C GLN A 39 2.20 -5.59 12.13
N GLU A 40 2.08 -6.60 11.28
CA GLU A 40 3.04 -6.86 10.19
C GLU A 40 2.70 -6.00 8.95
N PRO A 41 3.69 -5.42 8.26
CA PRO A 41 3.45 -4.60 7.08
C PRO A 41 3.01 -5.46 5.88
N ILE A 42 1.80 -5.23 5.39
CA ILE A 42 1.31 -5.78 4.12
C ILE A 42 1.37 -4.68 3.07
N CYS A 43 2.23 -4.87 2.07
CA CYS A 43 2.48 -3.90 1.02
C CYS A 43 2.01 -4.38 -0.36
N ARG A 44 1.45 -3.46 -1.14
CA ARG A 44 1.08 -3.69 -2.55
C ARG A 44 1.51 -2.53 -3.42
N ALA A 45 1.73 -2.83 -4.70
CA ALA A 45 2.04 -1.85 -5.73
C ALA A 45 1.02 -1.98 -6.85
N SER A 46 0.45 -0.86 -7.30
CA SER A 46 -0.44 -0.84 -8.45
C SER A 46 -0.31 0.44 -9.27
N VAL A 47 -0.58 0.36 -10.56
CA VAL A 47 -0.70 1.52 -11.45
C VAL A 47 -2.06 1.47 -12.13
N SER A 48 -2.72 2.62 -12.23
CA SER A 48 -3.99 2.74 -12.94
C SER A 48 -3.80 2.34 -14.40
N GLY A 49 -4.57 1.37 -14.86
CA GLY A 49 -4.80 1.19 -16.29
C GLY A 49 -5.86 2.16 -16.78
N GLY A 50 -5.87 2.47 -18.07
CA GLY A 50 -6.87 3.36 -18.67
C GLY A 50 -8.31 2.82 -18.69
N GLY A 51 -8.61 1.74 -17.96
CA GLY A 51 -9.93 1.09 -17.91
C GLY A 51 -10.85 1.66 -16.82
N THR A 52 -12.16 1.62 -17.06
CA THR A 52 -13.19 2.23 -16.20
C THR A 52 -13.84 1.27 -15.19
N TRP A 53 -13.59 -0.04 -15.28
CA TRP A 53 -14.20 -1.06 -14.40
C TRP A 53 -13.28 -1.44 -13.24
N PHE A 54 -13.79 -1.38 -12.01
CA PHE A 54 -13.11 -1.71 -10.73
C PHE A 54 -11.61 -1.39 -10.71
N SER A 55 -11.29 -0.15 -11.06
CA SER A 55 -9.92 0.41 -11.09
C SER A 55 -8.96 -0.15 -12.14
N ALA A 56 -9.31 -1.20 -12.90
CA ALA A 56 -8.51 -1.81 -13.97
C ALA A 56 -6.99 -1.62 -13.77
N ARG A 57 -6.47 -2.14 -12.65
CA ARG A 57 -5.10 -1.87 -12.19
C ARG A 57 -4.17 -2.98 -12.62
N VAL A 58 -3.04 -2.59 -13.22
CA VAL A 58 -1.87 -3.46 -13.26
C VAL A 58 -1.27 -3.47 -11.87
N HIS A 59 -1.01 -4.65 -11.31
CA HIS A 59 -0.49 -4.78 -9.96
C HIS A 59 0.53 -5.92 -9.84
N LEU A 60 1.30 -5.91 -8.76
CA LEU A 60 2.17 -7.02 -8.39
C LEU A 60 1.45 -7.94 -7.41
N ASN A 61 1.47 -9.25 -7.69
CA ASN A 61 0.97 -10.24 -6.75
C ASN A 61 1.93 -10.41 -5.55
N PRO A 62 1.60 -11.22 -4.53
CA PRO A 62 2.49 -11.44 -3.38
C PRO A 62 3.86 -12.05 -3.72
N LYS A 63 4.00 -12.71 -4.88
CA LYS A 63 5.27 -13.25 -5.40
C LYS A 63 6.04 -12.24 -6.26
N ASN A 64 5.54 -11.00 -6.36
CA ASN A 64 6.03 -9.93 -7.21
C ASN A 64 5.90 -10.22 -8.72
N ASP A 65 5.01 -11.12 -9.14
CA ASP A 65 4.68 -11.29 -10.55
C ASP A 65 3.71 -10.21 -11.01
N LEU A 66 3.89 -9.76 -12.25
CA LEU A 66 3.04 -8.76 -12.88
C LEU A 66 1.68 -9.37 -13.24
N VAL A 67 0.61 -8.82 -12.68
CA VAL A 67 -0.77 -9.16 -13.02
C VAL A 67 -1.37 -8.01 -13.81
N ILE A 68 -1.69 -8.29 -15.07
CA ILE A 68 -2.23 -7.32 -16.03
C ILE A 68 -3.66 -7.75 -16.37
N PRO A 69 -4.67 -6.93 -16.06
CA PRO A 69 -6.02 -7.13 -16.57
C PRO A 69 -6.07 -7.15 -18.11
N GLU A 70 -7.05 -7.85 -18.67
CA GLU A 70 -7.27 -7.92 -20.12
C GLU A 70 -7.46 -6.51 -20.71
N GLY A 71 -6.87 -6.29 -21.90
CA GLY A 71 -6.99 -5.02 -22.63
C GLY A 71 -6.10 -3.87 -22.11
N LEU A 72 -5.19 -4.14 -21.16
CA LEU A 72 -4.25 -3.14 -20.65
C LEU A 72 -2.82 -3.39 -21.14
N THR A 73 -2.08 -2.29 -21.27
CA THR A 73 -0.66 -2.32 -21.63
C THR A 73 0.21 -2.63 -20.42
N ALA A 74 1.19 -3.52 -20.60
CA ALA A 74 2.19 -3.82 -19.59
C ALA A 74 3.11 -2.62 -19.30
N PRO A 75 3.43 -2.33 -18.03
CA PRO A 75 4.52 -1.42 -17.67
C PRO A 75 5.89 -1.93 -18.15
N THR A 76 6.84 -1.02 -18.31
CA THR A 76 8.20 -1.38 -18.71
C THR A 76 8.92 -2.18 -17.61
N LYS A 77 9.87 -3.05 -17.99
CA LYS A 77 10.67 -3.81 -17.02
C LYS A 77 11.32 -2.90 -15.96
N LYS A 78 11.91 -1.77 -16.38
CA LYS A 78 12.53 -0.80 -15.46
C LYS A 78 11.53 -0.27 -14.43
N SER A 79 10.30 0.04 -14.86
CA SER A 79 9.23 0.51 -13.97
C SER A 79 8.81 -0.59 -12.99
N VAL A 80 8.69 -1.84 -13.46
CA VAL A 80 8.39 -3.01 -12.62
C VAL A 80 9.50 -3.26 -11.58
N ASP A 81 10.77 -3.24 -11.99
CA ASP A 81 11.92 -3.44 -11.09
C ASP A 81 11.92 -2.40 -9.96
N ALA A 82 11.61 -1.14 -10.27
CA ALA A 82 11.51 -0.07 -9.27
C ALA A 82 10.35 -0.31 -8.28
N ALA A 83 9.20 -0.80 -8.76
CA ALA A 83 8.08 -1.16 -7.90
C ALA A 83 8.40 -2.34 -6.97
N ILE A 84 9.14 -3.34 -7.47
CA ILE A 84 9.61 -4.48 -6.67
C ILE A 84 10.54 -4.01 -5.56
N GLU A 85 11.47 -3.10 -5.88
CA GLU A 85 12.38 -2.55 -4.88
C GLU A 85 11.64 -1.72 -3.83
N ALA A 86 10.69 -0.88 -4.24
CA ALA A 86 9.83 -0.15 -3.31
C ALA A 86 9.01 -1.10 -2.40
N LEU A 87 8.52 -2.23 -2.93
CA LEU A 87 7.88 -3.26 -2.12
C LEU A 87 8.85 -3.92 -1.13
N ARG A 88 10.09 -4.16 -1.53
CA ARG A 88 11.14 -4.69 -0.65
C ARG A 88 11.39 -3.74 0.52
N LEU A 89 11.55 -2.44 0.25
CA LEU A 89 11.70 -1.39 1.27
C LEU A 89 10.43 -1.24 2.13
N CYS A 90 9.26 -1.37 1.51
CA CYS A 90 7.99 -1.34 2.22
C CYS A 90 7.86 -2.49 3.23
N ARG A 91 8.48 -3.64 2.96
CA ARG A 91 8.44 -4.80 3.86
C ARG A 91 9.57 -4.81 4.88
N SER A 92 10.67 -4.09 4.64
CA SER A 92 11.86 -4.13 5.51
C SER A 92 11.69 -3.37 6.82
N SER A 93 10.82 -2.36 6.86
CA SER A 93 10.62 -1.52 8.04
C SER A 93 9.28 -0.80 8.01
N ILE A 94 8.68 -0.62 9.18
CA ILE A 94 7.52 0.26 9.38
C ILE A 94 7.86 1.71 9.00
N LEU A 95 9.12 2.13 9.13
CA LEU A 95 9.53 3.51 8.91
C LEU A 95 9.80 3.88 7.45
N TYR A 96 9.92 2.89 6.54
CA TYR A 96 10.13 3.10 5.09
C TYR A 96 11.27 4.09 4.76
N PHE A 97 12.51 3.63 4.83
CA PHE A 97 13.72 4.38 4.48
C PHE A 97 14.55 3.66 3.42
#